data_AF-E9F6W6-F1
#
_entry.id   AF-E9F6W6-F1
#
_cell.length_a   1.000
_cell.length_b   1.000
_cell.length_c   1.000
_cell.angle_alpha   90.00
_cell.angle_beta   90.00
_cell.angle_gamma   90.00
#
_symmetry.space_group_name_H-M   'P 1'
#
loop_
_entity.id
_entity.type
_entity.pdbx_description
1 polymer ?
#
loop_
_entity_poly.entity_id
_entity_poly.type
_entity_poly.pdbx_seq_one_letter_code
_entity_poly.pdbx_strand_id
1 'polypeptide(L)'
;MVIAYWVGMHVALFVHMLANIFAASNDISYITISNHFSINNLLHVVFLVLFVRSAFGWAECILILNFVNLSVLYFKHSKLSHFTRISIICGPLAWIFIAIFWNWAIAATAGIGYNDTIEGFDLFFVWAILGYGVFSLLVFQDLAMAFLLAYLCASIAVAQHFLQRSDRMWIPPVVIASLLVVMMCAVAARCLWNLRAVRRKKVNESVDAEFDERKESC
;
A
#
# COMPACT_ATOMS: atom_id res chain seq x y z
N MET A 1 -6.69 -15.36 -4.43
CA MET A 1 -6.21 -13.99 -4.77
C MET A 1 -5.40 -13.38 -3.63
N VAL A 2 -5.92 -13.31 -2.40
CA VAL A 2 -5.16 -12.86 -1.21
C VAL A 2 -3.88 -13.69 -0.96
N ILE A 3 -3.90 -15.00 -1.23
CA ILE A 3 -2.70 -15.84 -1.12
C ILE A 3 -1.60 -15.42 -2.11
N ALA A 4 -1.96 -15.05 -3.35
CA ALA A 4 -1.00 -14.60 -4.36
C ALA A 4 -0.38 -13.24 -3.96
N TYR A 5 -1.17 -12.36 -3.34
CA TYR A 5 -0.69 -11.12 -2.73
C TYR A 5 0.36 -11.38 -1.65
N TRP A 6 0.05 -12.28 -0.70
CA TRP A 6 0.96 -12.66 0.37
C TRP A 6 2.23 -13.32 -0.13
N VAL A 7 2.12 -14.26 -1.08
CA VAL A 7 3.27 -14.93 -1.68
C VAL A 7 4.17 -13.92 -2.41
N GLY A 8 3.59 -13.04 -3.24
CA GLY A 8 4.36 -12.02 -3.94
C GLY A 8 5.08 -11.06 -2.98
N MET A 9 4.41 -10.67 -1.90
CA MET A 9 4.98 -9.81 -0.87
C MET A 9 6.13 -10.52 -0.13
N HIS A 10 5.95 -11.75 0.32
CA HIS A 10 6.98 -12.51 1.03
C HIS A 10 8.18 -12.87 0.14
N VAL A 11 7.97 -13.14 -1.15
CA VAL A 11 9.07 -13.41 -2.10
C VAL A 11 9.89 -12.14 -2.33
N ALA A 12 9.25 -11.00 -2.63
CA ALA A 12 9.96 -9.74 -2.84
C ALA A 12 10.77 -9.30 -1.61
N LEU A 13 10.23 -9.61 -0.43
CA LEU A 13 10.81 -9.33 0.87
C LEU A 13 11.98 -10.26 1.21
N PHE A 14 11.86 -11.56 0.91
CA PHE A 14 12.95 -12.52 1.05
C PHE A 14 14.13 -12.18 0.14
N VAL A 15 13.86 -11.78 -1.11
CA VAL A 15 14.88 -11.30 -2.06
C VAL A 15 15.59 -10.06 -1.53
N HIS A 16 14.88 -9.10 -0.94
CA HIS A 16 15.50 -7.91 -0.36
C HIS A 16 16.38 -8.22 0.85
N MET A 17 15.92 -9.13 1.73
CA MET A 17 16.72 -9.56 2.88
C MET A 17 18.01 -10.26 2.43
N LEU A 18 17.93 -11.16 1.44
CA LEU A 18 19.11 -11.81 0.86
C LEU A 18 20.06 -10.78 0.23
N ALA A 19 19.55 -9.85 -0.58
CA ALA A 19 20.37 -8.81 -1.19
C ALA A 19 21.15 -7.98 -0.17
N ASN A 20 20.56 -7.67 0.98
CA ASN A 20 21.24 -6.92 2.05
C ASN A 20 22.26 -7.75 2.82
N ILE A 21 22.00 -9.05 3.05
CA ILE A 21 22.98 -9.95 3.67
C ILE A 21 24.22 -10.09 2.79
N PHE A 22 24.05 -10.21 1.47
CA PHE A 22 25.16 -10.32 0.52
C PHE A 22 25.88 -8.98 0.26
N ALA A 23 25.21 -7.85 0.45
CA ALA A 23 25.82 -6.53 0.26
C ALA A 23 26.71 -6.07 1.43
N ALA A 24 26.70 -6.76 2.58
CA ALA A 24 27.54 -6.49 3.76
C ALA A 24 27.60 -5.00 4.17
N SER A 25 26.51 -4.25 3.98
CA SER A 25 26.44 -2.82 4.30
C SER A 25 26.01 -2.62 5.75
N ASN A 26 26.90 -2.10 6.61
CA ASN A 26 26.66 -1.80 8.03
C ASN A 26 25.83 -0.50 8.27
N ASP A 27 24.93 -0.18 7.35
CA ASP A 27 24.13 1.04 7.45
C ASP A 27 22.98 0.86 8.46
N ILE A 28 22.96 1.75 9.47
CA ILE A 28 22.01 1.73 10.61
C ILE A 28 20.53 1.75 10.14
N SER A 29 20.27 2.34 8.96
CA SER A 29 18.95 2.37 8.34
C SER A 29 18.41 0.97 8.02
N TYR A 30 19.25 0.04 7.57
CA TYR A 30 18.81 -1.31 7.19
C TYR A 30 18.51 -2.18 8.41
N ILE A 31 19.27 -2.02 9.49
CA ILE A 31 19.00 -2.70 10.77
C ILE A 31 17.64 -2.26 11.32
N THR A 32 17.32 -0.97 11.23
CA THR A 32 16.04 -0.41 11.66
C THR A 32 14.88 -0.99 10.84
N ILE A 33 15.01 -1.04 9.51
CA ILE A 33 13.99 -1.65 8.62
C ILE A 33 13.77 -3.13 8.96
N SER A 34 14.84 -3.88 9.19
CA SER A 34 14.78 -5.31 9.54
C SER A 34 14.08 -5.55 10.88
N ASN A 35 14.30 -4.70 11.88
CA ASN A 35 13.64 -4.80 13.18
C ASN A 35 12.13 -4.51 13.08
N HIS A 36 11.73 -3.43 12.41
CA HIS A 36 10.32 -3.11 12.20
C HIS A 36 9.61 -4.23 11.42
N PHE A 37 10.30 -4.84 10.45
CA PHE A 37 9.80 -5.98 9.71
C PHE A 37 9.64 -7.23 10.59
N SER A 38 10.63 -7.56 11.41
CA SER A 38 10.56 -8.71 12.33
C SER A 38 9.40 -8.57 13.32
N ILE A 39 9.23 -7.37 13.88
CA ILE A 39 8.09 -7.02 14.74
C ILE A 39 6.77 -7.20 13.98
N ASN A 40 6.67 -6.74 12.73
CA ASN A 40 5.47 -6.90 11.92
C ASN A 40 5.08 -8.37 11.73
N ASN A 41 6.02 -9.28 11.42
CA ASN A 41 5.70 -10.70 11.29
C ASN A 41 5.27 -11.32 12.63
N LEU A 42 5.95 -10.97 13.72
CA LEU A 42 5.60 -11.46 15.05
C LEU A 42 4.17 -11.03 15.43
N LEU A 43 3.86 -9.74 15.28
CA LEU A 43 2.52 -9.21 15.54
C LEU A 43 1.48 -9.85 14.63
N HIS A 44 1.82 -10.12 13.37
CA HIS A 44 0.91 -10.80 12.46
C HIS A 44 0.62 -12.26 12.85
N VAL A 45 1.62 -12.99 13.33
CA VAL A 45 1.44 -14.35 13.88
C VAL A 45 0.58 -14.30 15.15
N VAL A 46 0.84 -13.35 16.05
CA VAL A 46 0.02 -13.15 17.27
C VAL A 46 -1.43 -12.84 16.90
N PHE A 47 -1.66 -11.97 15.91
CA PHE A 47 -2.98 -11.70 15.36
C PHE A 47 -3.66 -12.98 14.88
N LEU A 48 -3.00 -13.82 14.07
CA LEU A 48 -3.59 -15.06 13.58
C LEU A 48 -4.00 -16.01 14.72
N VAL A 49 -3.16 -16.15 15.75
CA VAL A 49 -3.47 -16.99 16.92
C VAL A 49 -4.67 -16.45 17.69
N LEU A 50 -4.74 -15.14 17.91
CA LEU A 50 -5.87 -14.49 18.59
C LEU A 50 -7.17 -14.59 17.77
N PHE A 51 -7.07 -14.42 16.46
CA PHE A 51 -8.18 -14.50 15.52
C PHE A 51 -8.80 -15.90 15.49
N VAL A 52 -7.97 -16.96 15.40
CA VAL A 52 -8.45 -18.35 15.46
C VAL A 52 -9.11 -18.68 16.81
N ARG A 53 -8.65 -18.05 17.89
CA ARG A 53 -9.24 -18.18 19.23
C ARG A 53 -10.49 -17.32 19.45
N SER A 54 -10.98 -16.62 18.42
CA SER A 54 -12.13 -15.71 18.50
C SER A 54 -11.95 -14.56 19.51
N ALA A 55 -10.70 -14.23 19.87
CA ALA A 55 -10.37 -13.13 20.77
C ALA A 55 -10.28 -11.81 19.99
N PHE A 56 -11.38 -11.41 19.34
CA PHE A 56 -11.37 -10.33 18.35
C PHE A 56 -10.94 -8.96 18.88
N GLY A 57 -11.24 -8.63 20.15
CA GLY A 57 -10.80 -7.37 20.76
C GLY A 57 -9.28 -7.28 20.91
N TRP A 58 -8.64 -8.36 21.33
CA TRP A 58 -7.17 -8.42 21.42
C TRP A 58 -6.53 -8.46 20.03
N ALA A 59 -7.15 -9.17 19.08
CA ALA A 59 -6.70 -9.19 17.70
C ALA A 59 -6.69 -7.78 17.09
N GLU A 60 -7.71 -6.97 17.38
CA GLU A 60 -7.80 -5.58 16.93
C GLU A 60 -6.67 -4.71 17.50
N CYS A 61 -6.44 -4.79 18.81
CA CYS A 61 -5.34 -4.06 19.46
C CYS A 61 -3.98 -4.39 18.84
N ILE A 62 -3.73 -5.67 18.52
CA ILE A 62 -2.49 -6.11 17.87
C ILE A 62 -2.37 -5.59 16.43
N LEU A 63 -3.48 -5.57 15.67
CA LEU A 63 -3.49 -5.00 14.33
C LEU A 63 -3.22 -3.50 14.33
N ILE A 64 -3.83 -2.74 15.25
CA ILE A 64 -3.59 -1.30 15.41
C ILE A 64 -2.13 -1.05 15.80
N LEU A 65 -1.58 -1.82 16.75
CA LEU A 65 -0.18 -1.71 17.13
C LEU A 65 0.75 -1.96 15.94
N ASN A 66 0.44 -2.95 15.11
CA ASN A 66 1.21 -3.26 13.92
C ASN A 66 1.08 -2.16 12.84
N PHE A 67 -0.10 -1.57 12.70
CA PHE A 67 -0.33 -0.43 11.83
C PHE A 67 0.52 0.77 12.22
N VAL A 68 0.61 1.09 13.52
CA VAL A 68 1.45 2.17 14.03
C VAL A 68 2.94 1.87 13.77
N ASN A 69 3.39 0.64 14.04
CA ASN A 69 4.77 0.21 13.81
C ASN A 69 5.20 0.45 12.34
N LEU A 70 4.37 0.04 11.38
CA LEU A 70 4.66 0.24 9.95
C LEU A 70 4.44 1.69 9.49
N SER A 71 3.52 2.43 10.11
CA SER A 71 3.32 3.86 9.81
C SER A 71 4.53 4.69 10.21
N VAL A 72 5.15 4.39 11.36
CA VAL A 72 6.41 5.02 11.77
C VAL A 72 7.51 4.73 10.74
N LEU A 73 7.61 3.50 10.25
CA LEU A 73 8.57 3.13 9.21
C LEU A 73 8.30 3.87 7.89
N TYR A 74 7.02 3.98 7.51
CA TYR A 74 6.56 4.68 6.31
C TYR A 74 6.94 6.17 6.33
N PHE A 75 6.72 6.87 7.45
CA PHE A 75 7.10 8.29 7.56
C PHE A 75 8.61 8.50 7.68
N LYS A 76 9.32 7.61 8.38
CA LYS A 76 10.76 7.80 8.70
C LYS A 76 11.68 7.50 7.52
N HIS A 77 11.29 6.62 6.59
CA HIS A 77 12.12 6.22 5.46
C HIS A 77 11.49 6.51 4.08
N SER A 78 10.97 7.73 3.90
CA SER A 78 10.37 8.21 2.64
C SER A 78 11.29 8.09 1.40
N LYS A 79 12.62 8.03 1.58
CA LYS A 79 13.62 8.00 0.48
C LYS A 79 14.10 6.61 0.04
N LEU A 80 13.46 5.52 0.49
CA LEU A 80 13.82 4.16 0.06
C LEU A 80 13.53 3.91 -1.43
N SER A 81 14.36 3.04 -2.04
CA SER A 81 14.18 2.51 -3.40
C SER A 81 12.73 2.05 -3.64
N HIS A 82 12.19 2.42 -4.81
CA HIS A 82 10.77 2.26 -5.16
C HIS A 82 10.27 0.82 -4.99
N PHE A 83 11.06 -0.18 -5.41
CA PHE A 83 10.69 -1.60 -5.29
C PHE A 83 10.67 -2.10 -3.83
N THR A 84 11.65 -1.69 -3.02
CA THR A 84 11.71 -2.03 -1.60
C THR A 84 10.56 -1.40 -0.82
N ARG A 85 10.22 -0.14 -1.14
CA ARG A 85 9.12 0.58 -0.48
C ARG A 85 7.75 -0.05 -0.77
N ILE A 86 7.53 -0.51 -2.00
CA ILE A 86 6.29 -1.20 -2.42
C ILE A 86 6.06 -2.47 -1.61
N SER A 87 7.05 -3.38 -1.60
CA SER A 87 6.83 -4.72 -1.05
C SER A 87 7.00 -4.82 0.47
N ILE A 88 7.87 -4.00 1.08
CA ILE A 88 8.19 -4.12 2.51
C ILE A 88 7.30 -3.23 3.37
N ILE A 89 6.87 -2.08 2.86
CA ILE A 89 6.17 -1.08 3.65
C ILE A 89 4.73 -0.94 3.17
N CYS A 90 4.52 -0.67 1.89
CA CYS A 90 3.18 -0.39 1.38
C CYS A 90 2.29 -1.64 1.38
N GLY A 91 2.84 -2.80 1.03
CA GLY A 91 2.10 -4.07 1.01
C GLY A 91 1.56 -4.49 2.39
N PRO A 92 2.43 -4.70 3.39
CA PRO A 92 1.97 -5.11 4.72
C PRO A 92 1.04 -4.07 5.35
N LEU A 93 1.32 -2.78 5.15
CA LEU A 93 0.52 -1.70 5.68
C LEU A 93 -0.88 -1.65 5.06
N ALA A 94 -0.98 -1.77 3.72
CA ALA A 94 -2.26 -1.83 3.03
C ALA A 94 -3.11 -3.02 3.50
N TRP A 95 -2.47 -4.17 3.72
CA TRP A 95 -3.16 -5.33 4.27
C TRP A 95 -3.65 -5.10 5.70
N ILE A 96 -2.81 -4.58 6.59
CA ILE A 96 -3.19 -4.37 7.99
C ILE A 96 -4.36 -3.40 8.09
N PHE A 97 -4.37 -2.36 7.25
CA PHE A 97 -5.49 -1.44 7.17
C PHE A 97 -6.80 -2.16 6.84
N ILE A 98 -6.81 -3.05 5.84
CA ILE A 98 -7.98 -3.87 5.51
C ILE A 98 -8.30 -4.87 6.63
N ALA A 99 -7.28 -5.47 7.24
CA ALA A 99 -7.44 -6.48 8.28
C ALA A 99 -8.07 -5.91 9.56
N ILE A 100 -7.82 -4.65 9.91
CA ILE A 100 -8.47 -3.93 11.01
C ILE A 100 -9.99 -3.92 10.78
N PHE A 101 -10.44 -3.41 9.64
CA PHE A 101 -11.87 -3.37 9.34
C PHE A 101 -12.49 -4.76 9.20
N TRP A 102 -11.73 -5.71 8.65
CA TRP A 102 -12.20 -7.08 8.53
C TRP A 102 -12.38 -7.76 9.89
N ASN A 103 -11.41 -7.64 10.79
CA ASN A 103 -11.50 -8.19 12.14
C ASN A 103 -12.65 -7.55 12.92
N TRP A 104 -12.82 -6.24 12.79
CA TRP A 104 -13.95 -5.51 13.36
C TRP A 104 -15.30 -6.01 12.82
N ALA A 105 -15.45 -6.19 11.51
CA ALA A 105 -16.69 -6.66 10.89
C ALA A 105 -17.07 -8.08 11.38
N ILE A 106 -16.08 -8.96 11.53
CA ILE A 106 -16.29 -10.30 12.09
C ILE A 106 -16.68 -10.22 13.57
N ALA A 107 -16.01 -9.37 14.35
CA ALA A 107 -16.33 -9.17 15.77
C ALA A 107 -17.77 -8.67 15.96
N ALA A 108 -18.19 -7.69 15.15
CA ALA A 108 -19.54 -7.14 15.18
C ALA A 108 -20.59 -8.20 14.81
N THR A 109 -20.32 -8.99 13.76
CA THR A 109 -21.22 -10.07 13.31
C THR A 109 -21.32 -11.18 14.35
N ALA A 110 -20.22 -11.53 15.03
CA ALA A 110 -20.19 -12.57 16.05
C ALA A 110 -20.89 -12.14 17.36
N GLY A 111 -20.87 -10.85 17.70
CA GLY A 111 -21.47 -10.34 18.94
C GLY A 111 -22.95 -9.98 18.84
N ILE A 112 -23.37 -9.33 17.76
CA ILE A 112 -24.70 -8.69 17.63
C ILE A 112 -25.63 -9.49 16.69
N GLY A 113 -25.08 -10.44 15.93
CA GLY A 113 -25.79 -11.14 14.86
C GLY A 113 -25.87 -10.30 13.58
N TYR A 114 -26.07 -10.95 12.44
CA TYR A 114 -26.17 -10.28 11.14
C TYR A 114 -27.48 -9.48 11.06
N ASN A 115 -27.38 -8.16 10.90
CA ASN A 115 -28.52 -7.25 10.80
C ASN A 115 -28.24 -6.18 9.73
N ASP A 116 -29.28 -5.54 9.19
CA ASP A 116 -29.21 -4.52 8.13
C ASP A 116 -28.30 -3.33 8.51
N THR A 117 -28.16 -3.05 9.81
CA THR A 117 -27.25 -2.02 10.32
C THR A 117 -25.77 -2.35 10.08
N ILE A 118 -25.38 -3.62 10.10
CA ILE A 118 -23.98 -4.05 9.89
C ILE A 118 -23.61 -3.89 8.41
N GLU A 119 -24.53 -4.14 7.48
CA GLU A 119 -24.31 -3.94 6.05
C GLU A 119 -23.98 -2.47 5.72
N GLY A 120 -24.70 -1.53 6.34
CA GLY A 120 -24.45 -0.10 6.17
C GLY A 120 -23.07 0.33 6.68
N PHE A 121 -22.62 -0.23 7.80
CA PHE A 121 -21.28 0.02 8.34
C PHE A 121 -20.18 -0.56 7.44
N ASP A 122 -20.37 -1.77 6.91
CA ASP A 122 -19.40 -2.40 6.02
C ASP A 122 -19.20 -1.57 4.73
N LEU A 123 -20.30 -1.01 4.20
CA LEU A 123 -20.25 -0.08 3.07
C LEU A 123 -19.42 1.18 3.41
N PHE A 124 -19.65 1.80 4.57
CA PHE A 124 -18.89 2.96 5.01
C PHE A 124 -17.39 2.66 5.15
N PHE A 125 -17.03 1.49 5.69
CA PHE A 125 -15.64 1.07 5.82
C PHE A 125 -14.94 0.84 4.48
N VAL A 126 -15.66 0.33 3.48
CA VAL A 126 -15.11 0.20 2.12
C VAL A 126 -14.68 1.57 1.56
N TRP A 127 -15.43 2.65 1.84
CA TRP A 127 -15.05 4.00 1.43
C TRP A 127 -13.83 4.57 2.18
N ALA A 128 -13.55 4.13 3.41
CA ALA A 128 -12.33 4.51 4.11
C ALA A 128 -11.07 4.05 3.36
N ILE A 129 -11.14 2.96 2.58
CA ILE A 129 -10.05 2.52 1.69
C ILE A 129 -9.78 3.56 0.59
N LEU A 130 -10.83 4.13 0.00
CA LEU A 130 -10.66 5.24 -0.95
C LEU A 130 -10.02 6.45 -0.26
N GLY A 131 -10.49 6.83 0.92
CA GLY A 131 -9.95 7.94 1.69
C GLY A 131 -8.45 7.78 1.96
N TYR A 132 -8.03 6.59 2.41
CA TYR A 132 -6.63 6.29 2.65
C TYR A 132 -5.79 6.31 1.36
N GLY A 133 -6.29 5.71 0.27
CA GLY A 133 -5.59 5.71 -1.02
C GLY A 133 -5.43 7.10 -1.63
N VAL A 134 -6.46 7.95 -1.55
CA VAL A 134 -6.40 9.35 -2.00
C VAL A 134 -5.45 10.16 -1.12
N PHE A 135 -5.49 9.98 0.20
CA PHE A 135 -4.57 10.63 1.13
C PHE A 135 -3.11 10.31 0.79
N SER A 136 -2.78 9.03 0.57
CA SER A 136 -1.43 8.62 0.17
C SER A 136 -0.99 9.20 -1.18
N LEU A 137 -1.90 9.34 -2.15
CA LEU A 137 -1.61 9.96 -3.45
C LEU A 137 -1.36 11.46 -3.35
N LEU A 138 -2.17 12.18 -2.57
CA LEU A 138 -2.09 13.63 -2.49
C LEU A 138 -0.89 14.09 -1.64
N VAL A 139 -0.64 13.44 -0.52
CA VAL A 139 0.41 13.86 0.42
C VAL A 139 1.78 13.32 0.02
N PHE A 140 1.86 12.03 -0.36
CA PHE A 140 3.13 11.36 -0.60
C PHE A 140 3.43 11.09 -2.08
N GLN A 141 2.48 11.35 -2.99
CA GLN A 141 2.57 10.96 -4.40
C GLN A 141 2.93 9.48 -4.60
N ASP A 142 2.56 8.63 -3.64
CA ASP A 142 2.92 7.22 -3.62
C ASP A 142 1.96 6.40 -4.50
N LEU A 143 2.34 6.26 -5.78
CA LEU A 143 1.64 5.42 -6.76
C LEU A 143 1.57 3.95 -6.32
N ALA A 144 2.59 3.50 -5.59
CA ALA A 144 2.71 2.17 -5.01
C ALA A 144 1.53 1.78 -4.11
N MET A 145 1.23 2.65 -3.13
CA MET A 145 0.19 2.41 -2.13
C MET A 145 -1.19 2.39 -2.79
N ALA A 146 -1.46 3.34 -3.68
CA ALA A 146 -2.70 3.40 -4.43
C ALA A 146 -2.93 2.17 -5.31
N PHE A 147 -1.87 1.68 -5.97
CA PHE A 147 -1.95 0.47 -6.77
C PHE A 147 -2.27 -0.78 -5.93
N LEU A 148 -1.60 -0.95 -4.79
CA LEU A 148 -1.83 -2.07 -3.88
C LEU A 148 -3.26 -2.04 -3.31
N LEU A 149 -3.76 -0.87 -2.91
CA LEU A 149 -5.13 -0.70 -2.44
C LEU A 149 -6.16 -0.98 -3.54
N ALA A 150 -5.91 -0.50 -4.77
CA ALA A 150 -6.77 -0.79 -5.92
C ALA A 150 -6.80 -2.29 -6.24
N TYR A 151 -5.64 -2.96 -6.19
CA TYR A 151 -5.54 -4.40 -6.40
C TYR A 151 -6.31 -5.20 -5.32
N LEU A 152 -6.19 -4.80 -4.06
CA LEU A 152 -6.94 -5.43 -2.97
C LEU A 152 -8.45 -5.19 -3.10
N CYS A 153 -8.88 -3.96 -3.43
CA CYS A 153 -10.30 -3.67 -3.70
C CYS A 153 -10.85 -4.47 -4.88
N ALA A 154 -10.09 -4.57 -5.97
CA ALA A 154 -10.46 -5.39 -7.13
C ALA A 154 -10.57 -6.87 -6.74
N SER A 155 -9.65 -7.38 -5.91
CA SER A 155 -9.71 -8.75 -5.41
C SER A 155 -10.94 -9.00 -4.53
N ILE A 156 -11.32 -8.03 -3.69
CA ILE A 156 -12.53 -8.10 -2.85
C ILE A 156 -13.79 -8.08 -3.73
N ALA A 157 -13.86 -7.18 -4.72
CA ALA A 157 -14.97 -7.13 -5.68
C ALA A 157 -15.19 -8.47 -6.37
N VAL A 158 -14.11 -9.06 -6.89
CA VAL A 158 -14.16 -10.36 -7.56
C VAL A 158 -14.63 -11.45 -6.59
N ALA A 159 -14.11 -11.47 -5.35
CA ALA A 159 -14.54 -12.42 -4.34
C ALA A 159 -16.03 -12.29 -3.99
N GLN A 160 -16.53 -11.07 -3.82
CA GLN A 160 -17.94 -10.81 -3.54
C GLN A 160 -18.85 -11.20 -4.71
N HIS A 161 -18.40 -10.96 -5.95
CA HIS A 161 -19.12 -11.35 -7.16
C HIS A 161 -19.32 -12.87 -7.23
N PHE A 162 -18.28 -13.66 -6.92
CA PHE A 162 -18.38 -15.12 -6.91
C PHE A 162 -19.20 -15.68 -5.75
N LEU A 163 -19.19 -15.01 -4.59
CA LEU A 163 -19.89 -15.49 -3.39
C LEU A 163 -21.40 -15.22 -3.42
N GLN A 164 -21.94 -14.53 -4.45
CA GLN A 164 -23.36 -14.18 -4.60
C GLN A 164 -24.01 -13.60 -3.33
N ARG A 165 -23.21 -12.98 -2.45
CA ARG A 165 -23.63 -12.70 -1.07
C ARG A 165 -24.64 -11.54 -0.98
N SER A 166 -24.74 -10.71 -2.01
CA SER A 166 -25.80 -9.73 -2.24
C SER A 166 -25.58 -9.04 -3.60
N ASP A 167 -26.65 -8.83 -4.39
CA ASP A 167 -26.58 -8.33 -5.78
C ASP A 167 -25.92 -6.94 -5.95
N ARG A 168 -25.71 -6.19 -4.86
CA ARG A 168 -25.18 -4.80 -4.90
C ARG A 168 -23.89 -4.54 -4.13
N MET A 169 -23.38 -5.48 -3.32
CA MET A 169 -22.21 -5.22 -2.46
C MET A 169 -20.87 -5.17 -3.22
N TRP A 170 -20.80 -5.72 -4.43
CA TRP A 170 -19.57 -5.74 -5.25
C TRP A 170 -19.29 -4.42 -5.98
N ILE A 171 -20.30 -3.56 -6.13
CA ILE A 171 -20.20 -2.31 -6.90
C ILE A 171 -19.25 -1.30 -6.24
N PRO A 172 -19.34 -1.01 -4.91
CA PRO A 172 -18.47 -0.03 -4.28
C PRO A 172 -16.97 -0.36 -4.38
N PRO A 173 -16.51 -1.60 -4.13
CA PRO A 173 -15.09 -1.93 -4.29
C PRO A 173 -14.60 -1.80 -5.75
N VAL A 174 -15.43 -2.09 -6.75
CA VAL A 174 -15.08 -1.85 -8.17
C VAL A 174 -14.94 -0.36 -8.47
N VAL A 175 -15.87 0.46 -7.98
CA VAL A 175 -15.83 1.91 -8.18
C VAL A 175 -14.57 2.50 -7.54
N ILE A 176 -14.24 2.08 -6.32
CA ILE A 176 -13.04 2.54 -5.60
C ILE A 176 -11.77 2.12 -6.32
N ALA A 177 -11.67 0.86 -6.76
CA ALA A 177 -10.51 0.39 -7.53
C ALA A 177 -10.33 1.21 -8.82
N SER A 178 -11.43 1.48 -9.53
CA SER A 178 -11.43 2.27 -10.76
C SER A 178 -10.98 3.71 -10.51
N LEU A 179 -11.52 4.37 -9.47
CA LEU A 179 -11.14 5.73 -9.08
C LEU A 179 -9.67 5.84 -8.70
N LEU A 180 -9.16 4.90 -7.91
CA LEU A 180 -7.75 4.87 -7.52
C LEU A 180 -6.83 4.68 -8.75
N VAL A 181 -7.20 3.82 -9.69
CA VAL A 181 -6.44 3.63 -10.94
C VAL A 181 -6.46 4.90 -11.81
N VAL A 182 -7.61 5.55 -11.97
CA VAL A 182 -7.71 6.80 -12.74
C VAL A 182 -6.85 7.90 -12.10
N MET A 183 -6.92 8.06 -10.78
CA MET A 183 -6.10 9.03 -10.05
C MET A 183 -4.60 8.71 -10.16
N MET A 184 -4.23 7.43 -10.09
CA MET A 184 -2.86 6.96 -10.30
C MET A 184 -2.37 7.32 -11.71
N CYS A 185 -3.18 7.06 -12.76
CA CYS A 185 -2.85 7.43 -14.14
C CYS A 185 -2.68 8.94 -14.29
N ALA A 186 -3.52 9.76 -13.65
CA ALA A 186 -3.42 11.21 -13.69
C ALA A 186 -2.10 11.72 -13.06
N VAL A 187 -1.73 11.20 -11.89
CA VAL A 187 -0.48 11.56 -11.21
C VAL A 187 0.73 11.08 -12.01
N ALA A 188 0.70 9.85 -12.54
CA ALA A 188 1.76 9.31 -13.38
C ALA A 188 1.95 10.12 -14.66
N ALA A 189 0.86 10.52 -15.33
CA ALA A 189 0.89 11.38 -16.51
C ALA A 189 1.50 12.76 -16.20
N ARG A 190 1.10 13.37 -15.08
CA ARG A 190 1.68 14.66 -14.61
C ARG A 190 3.18 14.53 -14.33
N CYS A 191 3.60 13.45 -13.66
CA CYS A 191 5.01 13.20 -13.38
C CYS A 191 5.82 13.02 -14.68
N LEU A 192 5.32 12.22 -15.61
CA LEU A 192 5.95 12.01 -16.92
C LEU A 192 6.04 13.32 -17.71
N TRP A 193 5.00 14.16 -17.65
CA TRP A 193 5.00 15.47 -18.30
C TRP A 193 6.08 16.39 -17.73
N ASN A 194 6.21 16.46 -16.41
CA ASN A 194 7.24 17.25 -15.73
C ASN A 194 8.65 16.77 -16.08
N LEU A 195 8.88 15.45 -16.09
CA LEU A 195 10.17 14.87 -16.49
C LEU A 195 10.52 15.19 -17.94
N ARG A 196 9.54 15.11 -18.85
CA ARG A 196 9.73 15.50 -20.26
C ARG A 196 10.03 16.98 -20.40
N ALA A 197 9.37 17.85 -19.62
CA ALA A 197 9.62 19.29 -19.63
C ALA A 197 11.04 19.63 -19.15
N VAL A 198 11.50 19.02 -18.05
CA VAL A 198 12.87 19.21 -17.53
C VAL A 198 13.90 18.68 -18.53
N ARG A 199 13.67 17.50 -19.12
CA ARG A 199 14.57 16.93 -20.13
C ARG A 199 14.67 17.85 -21.36
N ARG A 200 13.56 18.40 -21.85
CA ARG A 200 13.55 19.36 -22.96
C ARG A 200 14.34 20.62 -22.62
N LYS A 201 14.18 21.15 -21.41
CA LYS A 201 14.93 22.34 -20.96
C LYS A 201 16.44 22.10 -20.98
N LYS A 202 16.91 20.96 -20.44
CA LYS A 202 18.34 20.60 -20.46
C LYS A 202 18.90 20.45 -21.88
N VAL A 203 18.13 19.88 -22.79
CA VAL A 203 18.54 19.73 -24.20
C VAL A 203 18.69 21.10 -24.87
N ASN A 204 17.73 22.01 -24.65
CA ASN A 204 17.81 23.36 -25.20
C ASN A 204 19.02 24.13 -24.64
N GLU A 205 19.25 24.07 -23.31
CA GLU A 205 20.41 24.70 -22.67
C GLU A 205 21.75 24.18 -23.23
N SER A 206 21.86 22.87 -23.54
CA SER A 206 23.08 22.32 -24.17
C SER A 206 23.28 22.77 -25.62
N VAL A 207 22.18 22.95 -26.38
CA VAL A 207 22.25 23.43 -27.76
C VAL A 207 22.67 24.91 -27.79
N ASP A 208 22.12 25.72 -26.89
CA ASP A 208 22.46 27.14 -26.78
C ASP A 208 23.94 27.35 -26.40
N ALA A 209 24.48 26.52 -25.51
CA ALA A 209 25.89 26.56 -25.13
C ALA A 209 26.85 26.23 -26.30
N GLU A 210 26.52 25.21 -27.11
CA GLU A 210 27.31 24.88 -28.31
C GLU A 210 27.28 26.01 -29.36
N PHE A 211 26.14 26.71 -29.46
CA PHE A 211 26.00 27.84 -30.37
C PHE A 211 26.85 29.05 -29.97
N ASP A 212 26.99 29.34 -28.67
CA ASP A 212 27.81 30.45 -28.20
C ASP A 212 29.31 30.15 -28.26
N GLU A 213 29.76 28.94 -27.94
CA GLU A 213 31.17 28.54 -28.15
C GLU A 213 31.60 28.70 -29.62
N ARG A 214 30.70 28.37 -30.56
CA ARG A 214 30.97 28.53 -31.99
C ARG A 214 31.09 29.99 -32.42
N LYS A 215 30.39 30.92 -31.76
CA LYS A 215 30.51 32.36 -32.05
C LYS A 215 31.81 32.96 -31.52
N GLU A 216 32.30 32.50 -30.37
CA GLU A 216 33.57 32.99 -29.80
C GLU A 216 34.80 32.50 -30.58
N SER A 217 34.67 31.41 -31.34
CA SER A 217 35.75 30.84 -32.15
C SER A 217 35.89 31.47 -33.55
N CYS A 218 35.03 32.41 -33.96
CA CYS A 218 35.08 33.11 -35.24
C CYS A 218 35.47 34.58 -35.06
#